data_AF-A0A0D7BUK8-F1
#
_entry.id   AF-A0A0D7BUK8-F1
#
_cell.length_a   1.000
_cell.length_b   1.000
_cell.length_c   1.000
_cell.angle_alpha   90.00
_cell.angle_beta   90.00
_cell.angle_gamma   90.00
#
_symmetry.space_group_name_H-M   'P 1'
#
loop_
_entity.id
_entity.type
_entity.pdbx_description
1 polymer ?
#
loop_
_entity_poly.entity_id
_entity_poly.type
_entity_poly.pdbx_seq_one_letter_code
_entity_poly.pdbx_strand_id
1 'polypeptide(L)'
;MWLKSYLNFGPDRPTWAYFADKLIQDKATATIQVEESMQMNIFLQSWNASKIPAGLVGMMNAARDFGLRLEAIAVTRETIREMPIWMHSEAERRSRRLHHSGQSECLRDLHHVKTVGEAQDLADKRETPNHKPNARCRCQSCREIRQETGCVCPWKCYRRARELIDCLPPKWNPYSRIPEDYEYMPEISNEDKEEGIRLFDPRVTAKPGLKNAFRIFTEGPICNDLPDTELIPEDKSILEVAYTDGSCLQNGSAEAKAGAGSWFGDGDARNKATRIPSSIPQNNNTAEMIGSQNA
;
A
#
# COMPACT_ATOMS: atom_id res chain seq x y z
N MET A 1 -21.59 1.56 -7.95
CA MET A 1 -20.50 1.16 -8.88
C MET A 1 -19.98 -0.21 -8.43
N TRP A 2 -20.17 -1.26 -9.23
CA TRP A 2 -19.91 -2.66 -8.82
C TRP A 2 -18.46 -2.93 -8.43
N LEU A 3 -17.49 -2.45 -9.22
CA LEU A 3 -16.06 -2.63 -8.93
C LEU A 3 -15.65 -2.02 -7.58
N LYS A 4 -16.07 -0.78 -7.29
CA LYS A 4 -15.80 -0.12 -6.00
C LYS A 4 -16.33 -0.94 -4.82
N SER A 5 -17.53 -1.51 -4.95
CA SER A 5 -18.14 -2.36 -3.92
C SER A 5 -17.44 -3.72 -3.80
N TYR A 6 -16.95 -4.29 -4.90
CA TYR A 6 -16.19 -5.54 -4.92
C TYR A 6 -14.84 -5.42 -4.20
N LEU A 7 -14.17 -4.28 -4.38
CA LEU A 7 -12.90 -3.97 -3.73
C LEU A 7 -13.05 -3.58 -2.25
N ASN A 8 -14.25 -3.68 -1.66
CA ASN A 8 -14.43 -3.52 -0.23
C ASN A 8 -14.11 -4.83 0.49
N PHE A 9 -13.10 -4.85 1.36
CA PHE A 9 -12.68 -6.02 2.14
C PHE A 9 -13.08 -5.92 3.62
N GLY A 10 -13.69 -4.81 4.02
CA GLY A 10 -14.11 -4.56 5.41
C GLY A 10 -15.49 -5.14 5.76
N PRO A 11 -16.04 -4.77 6.93
CA PRO A 11 -17.32 -5.27 7.43
C PRO A 11 -18.50 -5.04 6.49
N ASP A 12 -18.46 -3.96 5.71
CA ASP A 12 -19.50 -3.61 4.73
C ASP A 12 -19.28 -4.30 3.36
N ARG A 13 -18.48 -5.37 3.30
CA ARG A 13 -18.28 -6.14 2.05
C ARG A 13 -19.60 -6.77 1.64
N PRO A 14 -20.12 -6.48 0.44
CA PRO A 14 -21.42 -6.99 0.04
C PRO A 14 -21.36 -8.50 -0.19
N THR A 15 -22.42 -9.22 0.20
CA THR A 15 -22.48 -10.69 0.13
C THR A 15 -22.18 -11.24 -1.28
N TRP A 16 -22.64 -10.55 -2.33
CA TRP A 16 -22.39 -10.95 -3.72
C TRP A 16 -20.90 -10.98 -4.08
N ALA A 17 -20.04 -10.19 -3.41
CA ALA A 17 -18.61 -10.17 -3.68
C ALA A 17 -17.95 -11.51 -3.32
N TYR A 18 -18.39 -12.16 -2.23
CA TYR A 18 -17.91 -13.49 -1.85
C TYR A 18 -18.29 -14.55 -2.90
N PHE A 19 -19.50 -14.47 -3.46
CA PHE A 19 -19.90 -15.32 -4.58
C PHE A 19 -19.07 -15.03 -5.83
N ALA A 20 -18.78 -13.76 -6.11
CA ALA A 20 -17.92 -13.37 -7.22
C ALA A 20 -16.49 -13.91 -7.06
N ASP A 21 -15.90 -13.85 -5.86
CA ASP A 21 -14.59 -14.45 -5.58
C ASP A 21 -14.60 -15.95 -5.90
N LYS A 22 -15.61 -16.69 -5.40
CA LYS A 22 -15.73 -18.14 -5.65
C LYS A 22 -15.90 -18.46 -7.13
N LEU A 23 -16.74 -17.71 -7.85
CA LEU A 23 -16.92 -17.89 -9.30
C LEU A 23 -15.64 -17.60 -10.09
N ILE A 24 -14.80 -16.66 -9.62
CA ILE A 24 -13.50 -16.36 -10.23
C ILE A 24 -12.49 -17.46 -9.89
N GLN A 25 -12.48 -17.98 -8.66
CA GLN A 25 -11.65 -19.11 -8.21
C GLN A 25 -11.95 -20.39 -9.00
N ASP A 26 -13.23 -20.73 -9.22
CA ASP A 26 -13.64 -21.89 -10.03
C ASP A 26 -13.16 -21.79 -11.50
N LYS A 27 -12.77 -20.59 -11.93
CA LYS A 27 -12.30 -20.25 -13.28
C LYS A 27 -10.82 -19.90 -13.32
N ALA A 28 -10.14 -20.10 -12.21
CA ALA A 28 -8.73 -19.79 -12.07
C ALA A 28 -7.88 -20.73 -12.95
N THR A 29 -6.85 -20.19 -13.57
CA THR A 29 -6.05 -20.89 -14.57
C THR A 29 -5.08 -21.89 -13.93
N ALA A 30 -4.68 -22.94 -14.66
CA ALA A 30 -3.81 -24.01 -14.16
C ALA A 30 -2.40 -23.55 -13.72
N THR A 31 -2.02 -22.29 -13.93
CA THR A 31 -0.75 -21.72 -13.49
C THR A 31 -0.70 -21.38 -12.00
N ILE A 32 -1.76 -21.69 -11.25
CA ILE A 32 -1.84 -21.40 -9.82
C ILE A 32 -1.05 -22.43 -9.02
N GLN A 33 -0.25 -21.92 -8.10
CA GLN A 33 0.71 -22.71 -7.32
C GLN A 33 0.23 -23.02 -5.90
N VAL A 34 -1.03 -22.74 -5.60
CA VAL A 34 -1.61 -22.92 -4.27
C VAL A 34 -3.02 -23.48 -4.37
N GLU A 35 -3.43 -24.18 -3.33
CA GLU A 35 -4.78 -24.72 -3.20
C GLU A 35 -5.84 -23.62 -3.29
N GLU A 36 -7.05 -24.00 -3.71
CA GLU A 36 -8.17 -23.08 -3.85
C GLU A 36 -8.49 -22.32 -2.56
N SER A 37 -8.31 -22.96 -1.40
CA SER A 37 -8.52 -22.34 -0.07
C SER A 37 -7.59 -21.16 0.24
N MET A 38 -6.52 -20.98 -0.54
CA MET A 38 -5.57 -19.88 -0.43
C MET A 38 -5.77 -18.80 -1.49
N GLN A 39 -6.68 -19.02 -2.44
CA GLN A 39 -7.07 -18.04 -3.44
C GLN A 39 -8.12 -17.14 -2.81
N MET A 40 -7.74 -15.90 -2.49
CA MET A 40 -8.61 -14.93 -1.81
C MET A 40 -9.25 -13.99 -2.82
N ASN A 41 -8.43 -13.24 -3.56
CA ASN A 41 -8.92 -12.24 -4.50
C ASN A 41 -7.92 -12.00 -5.63
N ILE A 42 -8.45 -11.93 -6.85
CA ILE A 42 -7.65 -11.79 -8.08
C ILE A 42 -6.91 -10.45 -8.18
N PHE A 43 -7.36 -9.41 -7.48
CA PHE A 43 -6.68 -8.11 -7.47
C PHE A 43 -5.60 -7.99 -6.38
N LEU A 44 -5.54 -8.94 -5.44
CA LEU A 44 -4.55 -8.96 -4.37
C LEU A 44 -3.44 -10.00 -4.64
N GLN A 45 -3.65 -10.93 -5.57
CA GLN A 45 -2.76 -12.06 -5.82
C GLN A 45 -2.39 -12.21 -7.30
N SER A 46 -1.19 -12.73 -7.53
CA SER A 46 -0.56 -12.98 -8.83
C SER A 46 -1.11 -14.22 -9.54
N TRP A 47 -2.41 -14.29 -9.81
CA TRP A 47 -3.03 -15.33 -10.63
C TRP A 47 -4.15 -14.79 -11.52
N ASN A 48 -4.53 -15.56 -12.53
CA ASN A 48 -5.53 -15.15 -13.52
C ASN A 48 -6.67 -16.17 -13.60
N ALA A 49 -7.85 -15.69 -14.00
CA ALA A 49 -9.01 -16.51 -14.31
C ALA A 49 -9.46 -16.31 -15.77
N SER A 50 -10.04 -17.35 -16.36
CA SER A 50 -10.54 -17.34 -17.74
C SER A 50 -11.94 -17.92 -17.83
N LYS A 51 -12.75 -17.47 -18.79
CA LYS A 51 -14.16 -17.91 -18.93
C LYS A 51 -15.01 -17.60 -17.67
N ILE A 52 -14.75 -16.45 -17.04
CA ILE A 52 -15.57 -15.90 -15.97
C ILE A 52 -16.96 -15.48 -16.49
N PRO A 53 -18.03 -15.57 -15.66
CA PRO A 53 -19.39 -15.19 -16.07
C PRO A 53 -19.48 -13.75 -16.62
N ALA A 54 -20.36 -13.53 -17.60
CA ALA A 54 -20.50 -12.24 -18.29
C ALA A 54 -20.72 -11.04 -17.35
N GLY A 55 -21.47 -11.24 -16.26
CA GLY A 55 -21.68 -10.21 -15.23
C GLY A 55 -20.39 -9.76 -14.51
N LEU A 56 -19.40 -10.64 -14.40
CA LEU A 56 -18.09 -10.32 -13.80
C LEU A 56 -17.10 -9.80 -14.84
N VAL A 57 -17.22 -10.22 -16.11
CA VAL A 57 -16.36 -9.72 -17.20
C VAL A 57 -16.41 -8.20 -17.30
N GLY A 58 -17.60 -7.59 -17.20
CA GLY A 58 -17.73 -6.13 -17.23
C GLY A 58 -16.97 -5.44 -16.10
N MET A 59 -16.99 -6.01 -14.89
CA MET A 59 -16.24 -5.49 -13.75
C MET A 59 -14.72 -5.62 -13.94
N MET A 60 -14.25 -6.75 -14.47
CA MET A 60 -12.84 -6.98 -14.75
C MET A 60 -12.32 -6.08 -15.89
N ASN A 61 -13.15 -5.84 -16.91
CA ASN A 61 -12.83 -4.89 -17.98
C ASN A 61 -12.78 -3.47 -17.43
N ALA A 62 -13.74 -3.03 -16.61
CA ALA A 62 -13.68 -1.72 -15.97
C ALA A 62 -12.39 -1.54 -15.14
N ALA A 63 -11.97 -2.57 -14.39
CA ALA A 63 -10.70 -2.52 -13.66
C ALA A 63 -9.51 -2.34 -14.60
N ARG A 64 -9.49 -3.00 -15.75
CA ARG A 64 -8.43 -2.85 -16.77
C ARG A 64 -8.46 -1.47 -17.44
N ASP A 65 -9.63 -1.05 -17.90
CA ASP A 65 -9.83 0.18 -18.67
C ASP A 65 -9.48 1.42 -17.84
N PHE A 66 -9.77 1.38 -16.54
CA PHE A 66 -9.40 2.42 -15.60
C PHE A 66 -8.01 2.22 -14.98
N GLY A 67 -7.21 1.24 -15.42
CA GLY A 67 -5.86 1.02 -14.87
C GLY A 67 -5.89 0.84 -13.34
N LEU A 68 -6.73 -0.05 -12.82
CA LEU A 68 -6.77 -0.37 -11.40
C LEU A 68 -5.50 -1.09 -10.97
N ARG A 69 -4.79 -0.56 -9.97
CA ARG A 69 -3.59 -1.19 -9.39
C ARG A 69 -3.50 -0.97 -7.88
N LEU A 70 -2.72 -1.80 -7.20
CA LEU A 70 -2.43 -1.71 -5.78
C LEU A 70 -1.26 -0.73 -5.53
N GLU A 71 -1.48 0.55 -5.84
CA GLU A 71 -0.42 1.57 -5.90
C GLU A 71 -0.67 2.78 -4.97
N ALA A 72 -1.20 2.56 -3.77
CA ALA A 72 -1.12 3.60 -2.74
C ALA A 72 0.34 4.03 -2.50
N ILE A 73 0.54 5.32 -2.20
CA ILE A 73 1.87 5.90 -1.94
C ILE A 73 2.51 5.17 -0.75
N ALA A 74 1.78 5.13 0.37
CA ALA A 74 2.08 4.30 1.52
C ALA A 74 0.78 3.68 2.08
N VAL A 75 0.91 2.60 2.83
CA VAL A 75 -0.20 1.82 3.40
C VAL A 75 0.08 1.54 4.88
N THR A 76 -0.98 1.44 5.69
CA THR A 76 -0.82 1.16 7.12
C THR A 76 -0.35 -0.27 7.38
N ARG A 77 0.28 -0.51 8.54
CA ARG A 77 0.61 -1.84 9.07
C ARG A 77 -0.59 -2.76 9.09
N GLU A 78 -1.75 -2.24 9.52
CA GLU A 78 -3.01 -2.96 9.51
C GLU A 78 -3.35 -3.46 8.10
N THR A 79 -3.28 -2.57 7.11
CA THR A 79 -3.57 -2.91 5.71
C THR A 79 -2.55 -3.90 5.13
N ILE A 80 -1.26 -3.74 5.46
CA ILE A 80 -0.21 -4.69 5.07
C ILE A 80 -0.54 -6.09 5.63
N ARG A 81 -0.95 -6.17 6.89
CA ARG A 81 -1.26 -7.44 7.55
C ARG A 81 -2.50 -8.13 6.96
N GLU A 82 -3.45 -7.38 6.39
CA GLU A 82 -4.62 -7.92 5.68
C GLU A 82 -4.27 -8.59 4.33
N MET A 83 -3.12 -8.27 3.73
CA MET A 83 -2.74 -8.81 2.43
C MET A 83 -2.56 -10.34 2.46
N PRO A 84 -2.89 -11.05 1.36
CA PRO A 84 -2.60 -12.47 1.24
C PRO A 84 -1.09 -12.72 1.16
N ILE A 85 -0.55 -13.64 1.97
CA ILE A 85 0.87 -13.99 1.90
C ILE A 85 1.18 -14.89 0.70
N TRP A 86 0.23 -15.76 0.35
CA TRP A 86 0.37 -16.68 -0.77
C TRP A 86 0.07 -15.97 -2.08
N MET A 87 0.93 -16.18 -3.07
CA MET A 87 0.77 -15.56 -4.39
C MET A 87 0.58 -14.03 -4.28
N HIS A 88 1.14 -13.36 -3.27
CA HIS A 88 1.00 -11.92 -3.09
C HIS A 88 1.33 -11.18 -4.41
N SER A 89 0.45 -10.25 -4.82
CA SER A 89 0.56 -9.51 -6.10
C SER A 89 1.92 -8.83 -6.27
N GLU A 90 2.39 -8.18 -5.20
CA GLU A 90 3.65 -7.42 -5.19
C GLU A 90 4.89 -8.21 -4.73
N ALA A 91 4.77 -9.51 -4.44
CA ALA A 91 5.92 -10.30 -4.01
C ALA A 91 6.92 -10.54 -5.14
N GLU A 92 8.20 -10.61 -4.78
CA GLU A 92 9.25 -11.00 -5.72
C GLU A 92 8.98 -12.38 -6.34
N ARG A 93 9.43 -12.59 -7.59
CA ARG A 93 9.25 -13.85 -8.32
C ARG A 93 9.81 -15.08 -7.57
N ARG A 94 10.81 -14.91 -6.71
CA ARG A 94 11.38 -16.01 -5.91
C ARG A 94 10.40 -16.59 -4.90
N SER A 95 9.39 -15.83 -4.46
CA SER A 95 8.33 -16.30 -3.55
C SER A 95 7.63 -17.57 -4.07
N ARG A 96 7.47 -17.68 -5.39
CA ARG A 96 6.87 -18.84 -6.08
C ARG A 96 7.55 -20.17 -5.71
N ARG A 97 8.86 -20.15 -5.50
CA ARG A 97 9.64 -21.35 -5.12
C ARG A 97 9.38 -21.78 -3.68
N LEU A 98 8.80 -20.91 -2.86
CA LEU A 98 8.49 -21.17 -1.47
C LEU A 98 7.11 -21.79 -1.28
N HIS A 99 6.25 -21.89 -2.30
CA HIS A 99 4.88 -22.38 -2.12
C HIS A 99 4.78 -23.90 -1.95
N HIS A 100 5.70 -24.68 -2.54
CA HIS A 100 5.58 -26.14 -2.68
C HIS A 100 6.51 -26.95 -1.76
N SER A 101 6.74 -26.50 -0.53
CA SER A 101 7.50 -27.32 0.44
C SER A 101 6.56 -27.93 1.48
N GLY A 102 6.99 -29.04 2.11
CA GLY A 102 6.26 -29.59 3.25
C GLY A 102 6.10 -28.62 4.43
N GLN A 103 6.99 -27.62 4.57
CA GLN A 103 6.77 -26.54 5.55
C GLN A 103 5.64 -25.61 5.13
N SER A 104 5.54 -25.32 3.84
CA SER A 104 4.51 -24.45 3.27
C SER A 104 3.14 -25.12 3.25
N GLU A 105 3.10 -26.43 3.01
CA GLU A 105 1.91 -27.26 3.22
C GLU A 105 1.49 -27.22 4.69
N CYS A 106 2.43 -27.45 5.62
CA CYS A 106 2.15 -27.32 7.05
C CYS A 106 1.59 -25.94 7.43
N LEU A 107 2.16 -24.86 6.87
CA LEU A 107 1.65 -23.50 7.09
C LEU A 107 0.20 -23.32 6.63
N ARG A 108 -0.19 -23.92 5.50
CA ARG A 108 -1.56 -23.82 4.98
C ARG A 108 -2.53 -24.73 5.70
N ASP A 109 -2.12 -25.97 5.96
CA ASP A 109 -3.04 -27.04 6.31
C ASP A 109 -3.18 -27.21 7.82
N LEU A 110 -2.09 -27.00 8.58
CA LEU A 110 -2.09 -27.10 10.05
C LEU A 110 -2.14 -25.74 10.74
N HIS A 111 -1.42 -24.75 10.20
CA HIS A 111 -1.42 -23.40 10.79
C HIS A 111 -2.47 -22.47 10.18
N HIS A 112 -3.10 -22.85 9.07
CA HIS A 112 -4.11 -22.05 8.38
C HIS A 112 -3.67 -20.63 8.00
N VAL A 113 -2.38 -20.42 7.78
CA VAL A 113 -1.81 -19.12 7.40
C VAL A 113 -2.30 -18.76 6.00
N LYS A 114 -2.95 -17.60 5.86
CA LYS A 114 -3.45 -17.00 4.63
C LYS A 114 -2.93 -15.57 4.43
N THR A 115 -2.78 -14.82 5.50
CA THR A 115 -2.43 -13.39 5.45
C THR A 115 -0.98 -13.12 5.85
N VAL A 116 -0.47 -11.94 5.47
CA VAL A 116 0.82 -11.43 5.92
C VAL A 116 0.86 -11.31 7.44
N GLY A 117 -0.25 -10.89 8.07
CA GLY A 117 -0.36 -10.78 9.52
C GLY A 117 -0.21 -12.13 10.22
N GLU A 118 -0.90 -13.16 9.76
CA GLU A 118 -0.79 -14.52 10.32
C GLU A 118 0.62 -15.10 10.13
N ALA A 119 1.24 -14.84 8.98
CA ALA A 119 2.62 -15.22 8.73
C ALA A 119 3.59 -14.49 9.68
N GLN A 120 3.37 -13.20 9.93
CA GLN A 120 4.17 -12.39 10.84
C GLN A 120 4.05 -12.90 12.27
N ASP A 121 2.83 -13.10 12.76
CA ASP A 121 2.56 -13.59 14.12
C ASP A 121 3.25 -14.94 14.37
N LEU A 122 3.27 -15.80 13.35
CA LEU A 122 3.95 -17.09 13.41
C LEU A 122 5.48 -16.96 13.32
N ALA A 123 5.99 -16.04 12.50
CA ALA A 123 7.43 -15.77 12.40
C ALA A 123 8.01 -15.21 13.71
N ASP A 124 7.28 -14.30 14.36
CA ASP A 124 7.70 -13.61 15.59
C ASP A 124 7.77 -14.55 16.80
N LYS A 125 7.09 -15.70 16.76
CA LYS A 125 7.25 -16.77 17.78
C LYS A 125 8.68 -17.32 17.88
N ARG A 126 9.59 -16.99 16.96
CA ARG A 126 11.04 -17.27 17.06
C ARG A 126 11.73 -16.45 18.15
N GLU A 127 11.21 -15.26 18.44
CA GLU A 127 11.76 -14.35 19.44
C GLU A 127 11.33 -14.72 20.88
N THR A 128 10.56 -15.80 21.04
CA THR A 128 10.20 -16.33 22.35
C THR A 128 11.47 -16.69 23.14
N PRO A 129 11.59 -16.29 24.42
CA PRO A 129 12.73 -16.65 25.25
C PRO A 129 13.02 -18.15 25.26
N ASN A 130 14.30 -18.51 25.19
CA ASN A 130 14.79 -19.90 25.14
C ASN A 130 14.38 -20.68 23.88
N HIS A 131 13.92 -20.01 22.82
CA HIS A 131 13.71 -20.66 21.52
C HIS A 131 15.02 -21.28 20.99
N LYS A 132 14.90 -22.42 20.32
CA LYS A 132 16.04 -23.13 19.71
C LYS A 132 15.63 -23.65 18.33
N PRO A 133 16.50 -23.57 17.31
CA PRO A 133 16.20 -23.97 15.93
C PRO A 133 16.23 -25.50 15.76
N ASN A 134 15.39 -26.23 16.50
CA ASN A 134 15.29 -27.67 16.40
C ASN A 134 13.86 -28.18 16.67
N ALA A 135 13.58 -29.40 16.21
CA ALA A 135 12.25 -30.00 16.29
C ALA A 135 11.76 -30.24 17.73
N ARG A 136 12.65 -30.31 18.71
CA ARG A 136 12.34 -30.60 20.12
C ARG A 136 12.41 -29.35 21.02
N CYS A 137 12.38 -28.15 20.44
CA CYS A 137 12.40 -26.92 21.20
C CYS A 137 11.28 -26.90 22.25
N ARG A 138 11.64 -26.59 23.50
CA ARG A 138 10.73 -26.60 24.66
C ARG A 138 10.30 -25.20 25.10
N CYS A 139 10.54 -24.16 24.29
CA CYS A 139 10.02 -22.83 24.58
C CYS A 139 8.49 -22.84 24.55
N GLN A 140 7.88 -21.86 25.21
CA GLN A 140 6.43 -21.78 25.38
C GLN A 140 5.70 -21.82 24.04
N SER A 141 6.07 -20.95 23.10
CA SER A 141 5.45 -20.86 21.78
C SER A 141 5.51 -22.17 20.98
N CYS A 142 6.62 -22.91 21.01
CA CYS A 142 6.72 -24.19 20.30
C CYS A 142 5.88 -25.29 20.96
N ARG A 143 5.64 -25.24 22.28
CA ARG A 143 4.78 -26.21 22.96
C ARG A 143 3.32 -25.98 22.62
N GLU A 144 2.87 -24.72 22.72
CA GLU A 144 1.51 -24.30 22.37
C GLU A 144 1.19 -24.67 20.91
N ILE A 145 2.05 -24.27 19.97
CA ILE A 145 1.82 -24.57 18.55
C ILE A 145 1.75 -26.08 18.27
N ARG A 146 2.57 -26.90 18.92
CA ARG A 146 2.49 -28.36 18.78
C ARG A 146 1.15 -28.89 19.28
N GLN A 147 0.68 -28.37 20.41
CA GLN A 147 -0.56 -28.80 21.04
C GLN A 147 -1.80 -28.36 20.24
N GLU A 148 -1.79 -27.13 19.71
CA GLU A 148 -2.91 -26.53 18.99
C GLU A 148 -3.03 -27.06 17.55
N THR A 149 -1.91 -27.20 16.84
CA THR A 149 -1.91 -27.48 15.39
C THR A 149 -1.43 -28.89 15.04
N GLY A 150 -0.80 -29.61 15.98
CA GLY A 150 -0.13 -30.88 15.68
C GLY A 150 1.19 -30.73 14.90
N CYS A 151 1.66 -29.51 14.64
CA CYS A 151 2.89 -29.26 13.88
C CYS A 151 4.13 -29.89 14.54
N VAL A 152 4.74 -30.88 13.89
CA VAL A 152 5.89 -31.62 14.45
C VAL A 152 7.12 -30.74 14.70
N CYS A 153 7.32 -29.69 13.90
CA CYS A 153 8.54 -28.91 13.88
C CYS A 153 8.28 -27.39 13.72
N PRO A 154 7.76 -26.71 14.76
CA PRO A 154 7.32 -25.31 14.67
C PRO A 154 8.39 -24.35 14.15
N TRP A 155 9.66 -24.52 14.56
CA TRP A 155 10.74 -23.61 14.14
C TRP A 155 10.92 -23.56 12.61
N LYS A 156 10.69 -24.66 11.90
CA LYS A 156 10.79 -24.69 10.42
C LYS A 156 9.65 -23.89 9.79
N CYS A 157 8.45 -23.97 10.37
CA CYS A 157 7.30 -23.18 9.95
C CYS A 157 7.52 -21.69 10.22
N TYR A 158 8.06 -21.33 11.40
CA TYR A 158 8.35 -19.93 11.71
C TYR A 158 9.40 -19.35 10.75
N ARG A 159 10.44 -20.13 10.44
CA ARG A 159 11.45 -19.73 9.43
C ARG A 159 10.83 -19.59 8.05
N ARG A 160 9.96 -20.52 7.63
CA ARG A 160 9.29 -20.45 6.33
C ARG A 160 8.34 -19.26 6.24
N ALA A 161 7.60 -18.93 7.29
CA ALA A 161 6.76 -17.74 7.34
C ALA A 161 7.60 -16.47 7.16
N ARG A 162 8.76 -16.39 7.84
CA ARG A 162 9.71 -15.30 7.65
C ARG A 162 10.26 -15.23 6.21
N GLU A 163 10.66 -16.37 5.63
CA GLU A 163 11.15 -16.45 4.24
C GLU A 163 10.11 -15.94 3.23
N LEU A 164 8.81 -16.15 3.46
CA LEU A 164 7.74 -15.61 2.63
C LEU A 164 7.65 -14.08 2.76
N ILE A 165 7.70 -13.54 3.99
CA ILE A 165 7.65 -12.10 4.26
C ILE A 165 8.89 -11.39 3.68
N ASP A 166 10.07 -12.02 3.74
CA ASP A 166 11.31 -11.45 3.19
C ASP A 166 11.30 -11.37 1.64
N CYS A 167 10.29 -11.93 0.97
CA CYS A 167 10.05 -11.74 -0.46
C CYS A 167 9.11 -10.55 -0.78
N LEU A 168 8.59 -9.86 0.24
CA LEU A 168 7.75 -8.68 0.08
C LEU A 168 8.62 -7.42 -0.03
N PRO A 169 8.33 -6.52 -0.98
CA PRO A 169 9.02 -5.24 -1.08
C PRO A 169 8.70 -4.35 0.14
N PRO A 170 9.50 -3.30 0.41
CA PRO A 170 9.37 -2.50 1.63
C PRO A 170 7.96 -1.99 1.93
N LYS A 171 7.24 -1.51 0.91
CA LYS A 171 5.84 -1.05 1.02
C LYS A 171 4.87 -2.09 1.58
N TRP A 172 5.13 -3.38 1.33
CA TRP A 172 4.26 -4.50 1.69
C TRP A 172 4.87 -5.40 2.76
N ASN A 173 6.01 -5.02 3.33
CA ASN A 173 6.71 -5.81 4.33
C ASN A 173 6.42 -5.25 5.74
N PRO A 174 5.81 -6.03 6.64
CA PRO A 174 5.43 -5.57 7.97
C PRO A 174 6.62 -5.32 8.91
N TYR A 175 7.86 -5.60 8.49
CA TYR A 175 9.08 -5.29 9.23
C TYR A 175 9.85 -4.08 8.68
N SER A 176 9.48 -3.56 7.51
CA SER A 176 10.14 -2.39 6.92
C SER A 176 9.71 -1.12 7.64
N ARG A 177 10.59 -0.13 7.82
CA ARG A 177 10.19 1.21 8.28
C ARG A 177 9.32 1.88 7.21
N ILE A 178 8.14 2.37 7.58
CA ILE A 178 7.15 2.96 6.67
C ILE A 178 6.74 4.36 7.13
N PRO A 179 6.14 5.20 6.25
CA PRO A 179 5.69 6.54 6.63
C PRO A 179 4.82 6.60 7.89
N GLU A 180 3.92 5.63 8.09
CA GLU A 180 3.11 5.54 9.32
C GLU A 180 3.94 5.55 10.62
N ASP A 181 5.20 5.06 10.60
CA ASP A 181 6.05 4.99 11.79
C ASP A 181 6.60 6.36 12.23
N TYR A 182 6.57 7.38 11.36
CA TYR A 182 7.22 8.69 11.60
C TYR A 182 6.42 9.91 11.12
N GLU A 183 5.37 9.71 10.32
CA GLU A 183 4.43 10.75 9.93
C GLU A 183 3.69 11.31 11.15
N TYR A 184 3.59 12.63 11.24
CA TYR A 184 2.79 13.30 12.25
C TYR A 184 1.97 14.43 11.63
N MET A 185 0.83 14.74 12.24
CA MET A 185 0.05 15.91 11.89
C MET A 185 0.62 17.10 12.66
N PRO A 186 1.02 18.19 11.99
CA PRO A 186 1.43 19.40 12.71
C PRO A 186 0.29 19.89 13.61
N GLU A 187 0.65 20.53 14.72
CA GLU A 187 -0.31 21.22 15.59
C GLU A 187 -0.20 22.71 15.36
N ILE A 188 -1.34 23.40 15.26
CA ILE A 188 -1.43 24.87 15.27
C ILE A 188 -2.02 25.35 16.57
N SER A 189 -1.67 26.59 16.94
CA SER A 189 -2.24 27.25 18.10
C SER A 189 -3.76 27.45 17.94
N ASN A 190 -4.44 27.76 19.04
CA ASN A 190 -5.87 28.11 18.95
C ASN A 190 -6.06 29.47 18.28
N GLU A 191 -5.11 30.39 18.42
CA GLU A 191 -5.09 31.71 17.78
C GLU A 191 -5.08 31.54 16.24
N ASP A 192 -4.19 30.70 15.72
CA ASP A 192 -4.14 30.37 14.28
C ASP A 192 -5.47 29.81 13.76
N LYS A 193 -6.14 28.96 14.56
CA LYS A 193 -7.46 28.40 14.19
C LYS A 193 -8.53 29.50 14.15
N GLU A 194 -8.50 30.44 15.07
CA GLU A 194 -9.43 31.58 15.12
C GLU A 194 -9.22 32.54 13.95
N GLU A 195 -7.96 32.72 13.51
CA GLU A 195 -7.62 33.45 12.28
C GLU A 195 -7.97 32.69 10.99
N GLY A 196 -8.46 31.45 11.10
CA GLY A 196 -8.89 30.63 9.97
C GLY A 196 -7.75 29.95 9.23
N ILE A 197 -6.55 29.88 9.83
CA ILE A 197 -5.40 29.17 9.28
C ILE A 197 -5.73 27.67 9.21
N ARG A 198 -5.48 27.09 8.04
CA ARG A 198 -5.66 25.65 7.81
C ARG A 198 -4.32 25.00 7.60
N LEU A 199 -4.04 23.98 8.39
CA LEU A 199 -2.87 23.13 8.18
C LEU A 199 -3.02 22.26 6.94
N PHE A 200 -1.95 22.22 6.15
CA PHE A 200 -1.75 21.15 5.21
C PHE A 200 -1.47 19.85 5.99
N ASP A 201 -2.14 18.76 5.60
CA ASP A 201 -1.88 17.43 6.14
C ASP A 201 -0.80 16.77 5.28
N PRO A 202 0.45 16.65 5.76
CA PRO A 202 1.55 16.13 4.95
C PRO A 202 1.55 14.60 4.85
N ARG A 203 0.62 13.91 5.54
CA ARG A 203 0.61 12.44 5.61
C ARG A 203 0.22 11.85 4.26
N VAL A 204 1.03 10.92 3.77
CA VAL A 204 0.79 10.20 2.52
C VAL A 204 0.28 8.77 2.75
N THR A 205 0.34 8.27 4.00
CA THR A 205 -0.21 6.97 4.36
C THR A 205 -1.72 6.92 4.12
N ALA A 206 -2.14 5.96 3.29
CA ALA A 206 -3.56 5.74 3.02
C ALA A 206 -4.30 5.30 4.30
N LYS A 207 -5.58 5.67 4.42
CA LYS A 207 -6.43 5.21 5.54
C LYS A 207 -6.46 3.67 5.61
N PRO A 208 -6.62 3.07 6.80
CA PRO A 208 -6.66 1.62 6.96
C PRO A 208 -7.68 0.90 6.06
N GLY A 209 -7.32 -0.33 5.66
CA GLY A 209 -8.15 -1.26 4.91
C GLY A 209 -7.77 -1.36 3.43
N LEU A 210 -7.73 -2.59 2.91
CA LEU A 210 -7.27 -2.91 1.54
C LEU A 210 -7.91 -2.08 0.43
N LYS A 211 -9.17 -1.66 0.58
CA LYS A 211 -9.86 -0.82 -0.43
C LYS A 211 -9.13 0.50 -0.71
N ASN A 212 -8.45 1.04 0.30
CA ASN A 212 -7.75 2.31 0.23
C ASN A 212 -6.34 2.18 -0.36
N ALA A 213 -5.86 0.94 -0.56
CA ALA A 213 -4.61 0.65 -1.24
C ALA A 213 -4.72 0.70 -2.78
N PHE A 214 -5.94 0.61 -3.32
CA PHE A 214 -6.16 0.64 -4.77
C PHE A 214 -6.15 2.07 -5.32
N ARG A 215 -5.60 2.21 -6.53
CA ARG A 215 -5.62 3.41 -7.37
C ARG A 215 -6.13 3.06 -8.75
N ILE A 216 -6.80 4.02 -9.37
CA ILE A 216 -7.23 3.99 -10.77
C ILE A 216 -6.56 5.14 -11.51
N PHE A 217 -6.68 5.15 -12.84
CA PHE A 217 -5.98 6.05 -13.74
C PHE A 217 -4.45 5.93 -13.60
N THR A 218 -3.97 4.71 -13.34
CA THR A 218 -2.54 4.43 -13.23
C THR A 218 -1.95 4.03 -14.58
N GLU A 219 -0.75 4.50 -14.86
CA GLU A 219 0.00 4.24 -16.09
C GLU A 219 1.49 4.00 -15.76
N GLY A 220 2.26 3.46 -16.70
CA GLY A 220 3.71 3.27 -16.51
C GLY A 220 4.08 2.11 -15.56
N PRO A 221 5.34 2.07 -15.08
CA PRO A 221 5.85 1.02 -14.20
C PRO A 221 5.29 1.11 -12.77
N ILE A 222 5.09 -0.04 -12.13
CA ILE A 222 4.66 -0.11 -10.73
C ILE A 222 5.79 0.37 -9.82
N CYS A 223 5.48 1.28 -8.90
CA CYS A 223 6.41 1.77 -7.89
C CYS A 223 6.09 1.18 -6.51
N ASN A 224 7.00 0.36 -5.99
CA ASN A 224 6.95 -0.19 -4.63
C ASN A 224 7.90 0.51 -3.66
N ASP A 225 8.57 1.56 -4.12
CA ASP A 225 9.39 2.40 -3.27
C ASP A 225 8.48 3.23 -2.34
N LEU A 226 8.99 3.48 -1.14
CA LEU A 226 8.36 4.35 -0.17
C LEU A 226 9.02 5.73 -0.28
N PRO A 227 8.24 6.82 -0.36
CA PRO A 227 8.83 8.15 -0.27
C PRO A 227 9.40 8.36 1.14
N ASP A 228 10.51 9.08 1.22
CA ASP A 228 10.92 9.68 2.47
C ASP A 228 10.08 10.93 2.71
N THR A 229 9.20 10.85 3.72
CA THR A 229 8.33 11.96 4.13
C THR A 229 8.68 12.45 5.53
N GLU A 230 9.82 12.00 6.06
CA GLU A 230 10.27 12.38 7.38
C GLU A 230 10.61 13.87 7.37
N LEU A 231 9.76 14.65 8.02
CA LEU A 231 10.05 16.05 8.28
C LEU A 231 11.10 16.08 9.39
N ILE A 232 12.33 16.44 9.04
CA ILE A 232 13.33 16.81 10.03
C ILE A 232 12.77 18.07 10.70
N PRO A 233 12.53 18.07 12.03
CA PRO A 233 12.13 19.28 12.71
C PRO A 233 13.30 20.26 12.64
N GLU A 234 13.32 21.10 11.61
CA GLU A 234 14.06 22.34 11.67
C GLU A 234 13.51 23.13 12.86
N ASP A 235 14.41 23.83 13.53
CA ASP A 235 14.10 24.58 14.74
C ASP A 235 12.81 25.39 14.52
N LYS A 236 11.76 25.12 15.31
CA LYS A 236 10.44 25.77 15.20
C LYS A 236 10.51 27.30 15.34
N SER A 237 11.70 27.83 15.61
CA SER A 237 12.05 29.24 15.65
C SER A 237 12.02 29.94 14.28
N ILE A 238 11.89 29.21 13.16
CA ILE A 238 11.86 29.79 11.81
C ILE A 238 10.57 29.42 11.07
N LEU A 239 9.43 29.95 11.53
CA LEU A 239 8.22 30.02 10.70
C LEU A 239 8.37 31.21 9.75
N GLU A 240 8.52 30.95 8.45
CA GLU A 240 8.50 31.99 7.42
C GLU A 240 7.18 31.96 6.66
N VAL A 241 6.65 33.15 6.38
CA VAL A 241 5.42 33.30 5.59
C VAL A 241 5.82 33.57 4.15
N ALA A 242 5.40 32.68 3.25
CA ALA A 242 5.51 32.85 1.81
C ALA A 242 4.10 32.94 1.20
N TYR A 243 3.95 33.81 0.22
CA TYR A 243 2.75 33.97 -0.59
C TYR A 243 3.05 33.46 -1.99
N THR A 244 2.28 32.48 -2.45
CA THR A 244 2.45 31.90 -3.78
C THR A 244 1.21 32.11 -4.62
N ASP A 245 1.38 32.34 -5.91
CA ASP A 245 0.29 32.46 -6.86
C ASP A 245 0.68 31.91 -8.23
N GLY A 246 -0.29 31.37 -8.95
CA GLY A 246 -0.15 30.83 -10.29
C GLY A 246 -1.19 31.39 -11.24
N SER A 247 -0.75 31.97 -12.37
CA SER A 247 -1.65 32.54 -13.35
C SER A 247 -1.41 31.99 -14.75
N CYS A 248 -2.48 31.79 -15.52
CA CYS A 248 -2.40 31.44 -16.92
C CYS A 248 -3.30 32.33 -17.78
N LEU A 249 -2.69 33.03 -18.73
CA LEU A 249 -3.41 33.73 -19.79
C LEU A 249 -3.93 32.71 -20.80
N GLN A 250 -5.19 32.90 -21.23
CA GLN A 250 -5.85 32.04 -22.22
C GLN A 250 -5.86 30.55 -21.83
N ASN A 251 -6.05 30.29 -20.53
CA ASN A 251 -6.11 28.94 -19.97
C ASN A 251 -7.07 28.03 -20.75
N GLY A 252 -6.62 26.82 -21.07
CA GLY A 252 -7.37 25.85 -21.88
C GLY A 252 -7.26 26.02 -23.40
N SER A 253 -6.46 26.98 -23.89
CA SER A 253 -6.16 27.14 -25.32
C SER A 253 -4.74 26.69 -25.67
N ALA A 254 -4.47 26.49 -26.97
CA ALA A 254 -3.13 26.19 -27.47
C ALA A 254 -2.13 27.36 -27.29
N GLU A 255 -2.65 28.58 -27.12
CA GLU A 255 -1.86 29.81 -26.93
C GLU A 255 -1.67 30.16 -25.45
N ALA A 256 -2.05 29.25 -24.55
CA ALA A 256 -1.97 29.45 -23.11
C ALA A 256 -0.54 29.77 -22.65
N LYS A 257 -0.41 30.74 -21.76
CA LYS A 257 0.88 31.17 -21.17
C LYS A 257 0.74 31.25 -19.67
N ALA A 258 1.43 30.35 -18.99
CA ALA A 258 1.42 30.25 -17.53
C ALA A 258 2.67 30.88 -16.90
N GLY A 259 2.50 31.46 -15.72
CA GLY A 259 3.57 31.96 -14.86
C GLY A 259 3.20 31.81 -13.39
N ALA A 260 4.21 31.70 -12.53
CA ALA A 260 4.05 31.51 -11.11
C ALA A 260 4.88 32.55 -10.34
N GLY A 261 4.44 32.90 -9.14
CA GLY A 261 5.10 33.82 -8.24
C GLY A 261 5.23 33.25 -6.83
N SER A 262 6.32 33.60 -6.15
CA SER A 262 6.54 33.36 -4.72
C SER A 262 7.05 34.66 -4.11
N TRP A 263 6.46 35.11 -3.01
CA TRP A 263 6.74 36.39 -2.35
C TRP A 263 6.88 36.21 -0.83
N PHE A 264 7.96 36.72 -0.25
CA PHE A 264 8.34 36.58 1.16
C PHE A 264 8.34 37.91 1.92
N GLY A 265 8.19 39.03 1.22
CA GLY A 265 8.28 40.36 1.80
C GLY A 265 8.84 41.40 0.82
N ASP A 266 8.76 42.67 1.17
CA ASP A 266 9.31 43.74 0.34
C ASP A 266 10.84 43.64 0.24
N GLY A 267 11.35 43.59 -0.99
CA GLY A 267 12.79 43.53 -1.27
C GLY A 267 13.47 42.22 -0.87
N ASP A 268 12.73 41.18 -0.47
CA ASP A 268 13.31 39.87 -0.15
C ASP A 268 13.93 39.25 -1.41
N ALA A 269 15.19 38.84 -1.31
CA ALA A 269 15.96 38.29 -2.42
C ALA A 269 15.40 36.95 -2.95
N ARG A 270 14.54 36.27 -2.18
CA ARG A 270 13.86 35.03 -2.55
C ARG A 270 12.61 35.26 -3.39
N ASN A 271 12.08 36.49 -3.43
CA ASN A 271 10.95 36.82 -4.28
C ASN A 271 11.23 36.42 -5.73
N LYS A 272 10.33 35.62 -6.30
CA LYS A 272 10.55 35.01 -7.62
C LYS A 272 9.30 35.09 -8.47
N ALA A 273 9.48 35.42 -9.74
CA ALA A 273 8.48 35.27 -10.78
C ALA A 273 9.04 34.33 -11.86
N THR A 274 8.36 33.22 -12.09
CA THR A 274 8.81 32.15 -12.99
C THR A 274 7.83 31.97 -14.12
N ARG A 275 8.28 32.11 -15.36
CA ARG A 275 7.49 31.66 -16.52
C ARG A 275 7.52 30.14 -16.60
N ILE A 276 6.36 29.50 -16.74
CA ILE A 276 6.30 28.04 -16.84
C ILE A 276 6.92 27.60 -18.18
N PRO A 277 7.90 26.69 -18.19
CA PRO A 277 8.50 26.18 -19.43
C PRO A 277 7.45 25.56 -20.35
N SER A 278 7.58 25.77 -21.66
CA SER A 278 6.64 25.22 -22.66
C SER A 278 6.64 23.69 -22.73
N SER A 279 7.62 23.02 -22.13
CA SER A 279 7.65 21.56 -21.97
C SER A 279 6.65 21.04 -20.93
N ILE A 280 6.09 21.93 -20.10
CA ILE A 280 5.11 21.60 -19.08
C ILE A 280 3.75 22.21 -19.50
N PRO A 281 2.62 21.52 -19.24
CA PRO A 281 1.29 22.04 -19.55
C PRO A 281 1.07 23.48 -19.09
N GLN A 282 0.68 24.36 -20.01
CA GLN A 282 0.42 25.78 -19.72
C GLN A 282 -1.02 25.95 -19.23
N ASN A 283 -1.24 25.85 -17.93
CA ASN A 283 -2.55 26.06 -17.31
C ASN A 283 -2.41 26.58 -15.87
N ASN A 284 -3.54 27.02 -15.29
CA ASN A 284 -3.56 27.56 -13.92
C ASN A 284 -3.02 26.55 -12.89
N ASN A 285 -3.48 25.29 -12.92
CA ASN A 285 -3.09 24.30 -11.90
C ASN A 285 -1.57 24.03 -11.90
N THR A 286 -0.97 23.96 -13.09
CA THR A 286 0.48 23.84 -13.21
C THR A 286 1.18 25.08 -12.67
N ALA A 287 0.68 26.27 -12.94
CA ALA A 287 1.25 27.51 -12.44
C ALA A 287 1.24 27.55 -10.90
N GLU A 288 0.11 27.19 -10.29
CA GLU A 288 -0.05 27.15 -8.83
C GLU A 288 0.95 26.18 -8.17
N MET A 289 1.05 24.96 -8.71
CA MET A 289 2.01 23.97 -8.21
C MET A 289 3.46 24.45 -8.27
N ILE A 290 3.85 25.12 -9.36
CA ILE A 290 5.20 25.65 -9.53
C ILE A 290 5.42 26.87 -8.61
N GLY A 291 4.38 27.65 -8.31
CA GLY A 291 4.43 28.72 -7.31
C GLY A 291 4.78 28.17 -5.94
N SER A 292 4.09 27.12 -5.51
CA SER A 292 4.38 26.43 -4.23
C SER A 292 5.74 25.74 -4.22
N GLN A 293 6.20 25.15 -5.33
CA GLN A 293 7.52 24.52 -5.41
C GLN A 293 8.69 25.53 -5.31
N ASN A 294 8.47 26.78 -5.73
CA ASN A 294 9.49 27.83 -5.73
C ASN A 294 9.58 28.59 -4.41
N ALA A 295 8.60 28.41 -3.51
CA ALA A 295 8.63 28.95 -2.16
C ALA A 295 9.39 27.98 -1.24
#